data_AF-A0A075NX85-F1
#
_entry.id   AF-A0A075NX85-F1
#
_cell.length_a   1.000
_cell.length_b   1.000
_cell.length_c   1.000
_cell.angle_alpha   90.00
_cell.angle_beta   90.00
_cell.angle_gamma   90.00
#
_symmetry.space_group_name_H-M   'P 1'
#
loop_
_entity.id
_entity.type
_entity.pdbx_description
1 polymer ?
#
loop_
_entity_poly.entity_id
_entity_poly.type
_entity_poly.pdbx_seq_one_letter_code
_entity_poly.pdbx_strand_id
1 'polypeptide(L)'
;MQPSKDNPNGYWEDELIVDINEKLLHSLGYQWCSLTWLNLADLRQSKLYEVLRRKAVSYLQQLLAKNKKVSLKDPRMCILLPFWLEVFKELDADIKVVLVKRHAHSIAKSLLTRDQFDNEYASQLIYLHWAAVARFLPKTYPRILINYEEVRRDENGIRKSLMSFLDVESSVPSNLFEEKLEHHATSFNEASASGFTWQQDMLMDFPNANVDEYRIKSLATFYYALNAAYGRRNHRQHVINEIKNFADNYKTKKVILYGASELASILIGQLSDAIVLAVDHAASEDHRIARFGKHFYAPHLIKETEHDVIVVAVTGRKDELIHFLSGYTSQPITFAEECLF
;
A
#
# COMPACT_ATOMS: atom_id res chain seq x y z
N MET A 1 -23.43 -3.52 -4.38
CA MET A 1 -22.61 -3.08 -5.54
C MET A 1 -22.69 -4.10 -6.64
N GLN A 2 -22.99 -3.64 -7.86
CA GLN A 2 -23.18 -4.48 -9.05
C GLN A 2 -21.85 -5.07 -9.57
N PRO A 3 -21.90 -6.17 -10.35
CA PRO A 3 -20.76 -6.68 -11.11
C PRO A 3 -20.06 -5.64 -11.98
N SER A 4 -18.76 -5.85 -12.21
CA SER A 4 -17.94 -5.08 -13.15
C SER A 4 -17.13 -6.01 -14.05
N LYS A 5 -16.40 -5.47 -15.03
CA LYS A 5 -15.47 -6.27 -15.84
C LYS A 5 -14.39 -6.95 -15.01
N ASP A 6 -13.96 -6.31 -13.93
CA ASP A 6 -12.89 -6.80 -13.05
C ASP A 6 -13.42 -7.75 -11.96
N ASN A 7 -14.73 -7.75 -11.70
CA ASN A 7 -15.40 -8.71 -10.82
C ASN A 7 -16.80 -9.08 -11.36
N PRO A 8 -16.87 -10.07 -12.26
CA PRO A 8 -18.10 -10.48 -12.94
C PRO A 8 -19.19 -11.03 -12.00
N ASN A 9 -18.81 -11.50 -10.82
CA ASN A 9 -19.74 -12.08 -9.84
C ASN A 9 -20.29 -11.03 -8.85
N GLY A 10 -19.93 -9.76 -9.01
CA GLY A 10 -20.32 -8.71 -8.07
C GLY A 10 -19.41 -8.64 -6.85
N TYR A 11 -19.41 -7.48 -6.19
CA TYR A 11 -18.53 -7.23 -5.06
C TYR A 11 -19.07 -7.74 -3.74
N TRP A 12 -20.36 -8.11 -3.70
CA TRP A 12 -21.11 -8.51 -2.50
C TRP A 12 -21.06 -7.45 -1.39
N GLU A 13 -20.76 -6.20 -1.77
CA GLU A 13 -20.67 -5.04 -0.90
C GLU A 13 -22.02 -4.34 -0.82
N ASP A 14 -22.43 -4.00 0.40
CA ASP A 14 -23.61 -3.18 0.65
C ASP A 14 -23.33 -1.72 0.26
N GLU A 15 -24.16 -1.15 -0.62
CA GLU A 15 -23.92 0.18 -1.20
C GLU A 15 -23.99 1.30 -0.16
N LEU A 16 -24.80 1.14 0.88
CA LEU A 16 -24.88 2.14 1.95
C LEU A 16 -23.65 2.09 2.85
N ILE A 17 -23.13 0.89 3.12
CA ILE A 17 -21.89 0.70 3.87
C ILE A 17 -20.71 1.29 3.10
N VAL A 18 -20.64 1.03 1.78
CA VAL A 18 -19.63 1.63 0.89
C VAL A 18 -19.75 3.16 0.91
N ASP A 19 -20.95 3.72 0.77
CA ASP A 19 -21.19 5.18 0.83
C ASP A 19 -20.73 5.80 2.15
N ILE A 20 -21.01 5.12 3.27
CA ILE A 20 -20.55 5.56 4.60
C ILE A 20 -19.03 5.55 4.67
N ASN A 21 -18.38 4.46 4.24
CA ASN A 21 -16.92 4.34 4.27
C ASN A 21 -16.24 5.37 3.36
N GLU A 22 -16.71 5.51 2.14
CA GLU A 22 -16.19 6.49 1.18
C GLU A 22 -16.35 7.90 1.72
N LYS A 23 -17.53 8.30 2.22
CA LYS A 23 -17.73 9.64 2.78
C LYS A 23 -16.85 9.90 4.01
N LEU A 24 -16.68 8.90 4.87
CA LEU A 24 -15.84 9.05 6.06
C LEU A 24 -14.37 9.19 5.67
N LEU A 25 -13.85 8.35 4.78
CA LEU A 25 -12.48 8.49 4.25
C LEU A 25 -12.28 9.84 3.57
N HIS A 26 -13.20 10.25 2.68
CA HIS A 26 -13.12 11.54 1.99
C HIS A 26 -13.14 12.72 2.96
N SER A 27 -13.89 12.63 4.07
CA SER A 27 -13.90 13.68 5.10
C SER A 27 -12.56 13.86 5.82
N LEU A 28 -11.70 12.83 5.76
CA LEU A 28 -10.34 12.82 6.29
C LEU A 28 -9.30 13.15 5.20
N GLY A 29 -9.74 13.45 3.97
CA GLY A 29 -8.84 13.66 2.83
C GLY A 29 -8.28 12.37 2.24
N TYR A 30 -8.85 11.21 2.57
CA TYR A 30 -8.37 9.90 2.17
C TYR A 30 -9.28 9.23 1.14
N GLN A 31 -8.72 8.25 0.46
CA GLN A 31 -9.40 7.28 -0.40
C GLN A 31 -9.03 5.87 0.05
N TRP A 32 -9.71 4.84 -0.48
CA TRP A 32 -9.41 3.45 -0.15
C TRP A 32 -7.96 3.06 -0.47
N CYS A 33 -7.37 3.70 -1.49
CA CYS A 33 -5.99 3.49 -1.90
C CYS A 33 -5.03 4.50 -1.29
N SER A 34 -5.42 5.30 -0.29
CA SER A 34 -4.45 6.20 0.36
C SER A 34 -3.50 5.41 1.26
N LEU A 35 -2.19 5.56 1.04
CA LEU A 35 -1.15 5.12 1.97
C LEU A 35 -1.13 6.08 3.16
N THR A 36 -2.02 5.86 4.11
CA THR A 36 -2.09 6.68 5.32
C THR A 36 -2.35 5.80 6.52
N TRP A 37 -1.67 6.09 7.62
CA TRP A 37 -1.98 5.46 8.89
C TRP A 37 -3.11 6.21 9.58
N LEU A 38 -4.20 5.53 9.90
CA LEU A 38 -5.37 6.16 10.47
C LEU A 38 -5.06 6.77 11.84
N ASN A 39 -5.15 8.10 11.93
CA ASN A 39 -5.12 8.83 13.18
C ASN A 39 -6.51 8.82 13.83
N LEU A 40 -6.61 8.25 15.03
CA LEU A 40 -7.88 8.14 15.77
C LEU A 40 -8.44 9.50 16.22
N ALA A 41 -7.57 10.48 16.48
CA ALA A 41 -8.00 11.82 16.85
C ALA A 41 -8.68 12.50 15.66
N ASP A 42 -8.03 12.47 14.48
CA ASP A 42 -8.58 13.05 13.25
C ASP A 42 -9.87 12.36 12.84
N LEU A 43 -9.93 11.02 12.96
CA LEU A 43 -11.15 10.24 12.72
C LEU A 43 -12.33 10.77 13.56
N ARG A 44 -12.14 10.91 14.87
CA ARG A 44 -13.19 11.37 15.80
C ARG A 44 -13.54 12.85 15.62
N GLN A 45 -12.59 13.66 15.16
CA GLN A 45 -12.80 15.09 14.89
C GLN A 45 -13.42 15.37 13.52
N SER A 46 -13.55 14.36 12.65
CA SER A 46 -14.24 14.54 11.37
C SER A 46 -15.65 15.08 11.59
N LYS A 47 -15.97 16.14 10.84
CA LYS A 47 -17.31 16.75 10.83
C LYS A 47 -18.41 15.76 10.41
N LEU A 48 -18.05 14.69 9.68
CA LEU A 48 -18.99 13.67 9.25
C LEU A 48 -19.10 12.49 10.23
N TYR A 49 -18.24 12.38 11.24
CA TYR A 49 -18.16 11.20 12.11
C TYR A 49 -19.52 10.88 12.75
N GLU A 50 -20.11 11.79 13.51
CA GLU A 50 -21.36 11.52 14.25
C GLU A 50 -22.60 11.36 13.35
N VAL A 51 -22.65 12.06 12.21
CA VAL A 51 -23.77 11.89 11.27
C VAL A 51 -23.69 10.54 10.57
N LEU A 52 -22.50 10.09 10.18
CA LEU A 52 -22.29 8.79 9.55
C LEU A 52 -22.43 7.65 10.56
N ARG A 53 -21.98 7.82 11.80
CA ARG A 53 -22.14 6.85 12.89
C ARG A 53 -23.62 6.57 13.15
N ARG A 54 -24.44 7.63 13.34
CA ARG A 54 -25.90 7.49 13.51
C ARG A 54 -26.58 6.87 12.30
N LYS A 55 -26.15 7.24 11.08
CA LYS A 55 -26.65 6.63 9.84
C LYS A 55 -26.35 5.12 9.80
N ALA A 56 -25.13 4.72 10.15
CA ALA A 56 -24.73 3.32 10.22
C ALA A 56 -25.54 2.54 11.27
N VAL A 57 -25.66 3.06 12.49
CA VAL A 57 -26.46 2.45 13.57
C VAL A 57 -27.91 2.26 13.13
N SER A 58 -28.55 3.33 12.64
CA SER A 58 -29.96 3.25 12.20
C SER A 58 -30.17 2.24 11.07
N TYR A 59 -29.24 2.17 10.13
CA TYR A 59 -29.31 1.20 9.04
C TYR A 59 -29.16 -0.24 9.53
N LEU A 60 -28.16 -0.50 10.37
CA LEU A 60 -27.92 -1.84 10.91
C LEU A 60 -29.06 -2.30 11.83
N GLN A 61 -29.68 -1.40 12.61
CA GLN A 61 -30.91 -1.69 13.36
C GLN A 61 -32.03 -2.18 12.42
N GLN A 62 -32.24 -1.50 11.28
CA GLN A 62 -33.25 -1.92 10.31
C GLN A 62 -32.94 -3.27 9.67
N LEU A 63 -31.66 -3.55 9.38
CA LEU A 63 -31.25 -4.85 8.85
C LEU A 63 -31.44 -5.97 9.88
N LEU A 64 -31.06 -5.75 11.13
CA LEU A 64 -31.20 -6.71 12.23
C LEU A 64 -32.67 -6.91 12.64
N ALA A 65 -33.54 -5.91 12.48
CA ALA A 65 -34.98 -6.08 12.70
C ALA A 65 -35.63 -7.02 11.66
N LYS A 66 -35.03 -7.12 10.46
CA LYS A 66 -35.54 -7.96 9.36
C LYS A 66 -34.84 -9.32 9.27
N ASN A 67 -33.62 -9.44 9.80
CA ASN A 67 -32.76 -10.60 9.62
C ASN A 67 -32.16 -11.03 10.96
N LYS A 68 -32.16 -12.35 11.22
CA LYS A 68 -31.54 -12.91 12.44
C LYS A 68 -30.02 -12.67 12.50
N LYS A 69 -29.36 -12.64 11.34
CA LYS A 69 -27.92 -12.44 11.18
C LYS A 69 -27.70 -11.56 9.96
N VAL A 70 -26.72 -10.65 10.05
CA VAL A 70 -26.35 -9.72 8.97
C VAL A 70 -24.85 -9.87 8.74
N SER A 71 -24.45 -9.96 7.48
CA SER A 71 -23.05 -9.95 7.07
C SER A 71 -22.73 -8.60 6.46
N LEU A 72 -21.60 -8.02 6.85
CA LEU A 72 -21.08 -6.78 6.29
C LEU A 72 -19.73 -7.07 5.66
N LYS A 73 -19.56 -6.64 4.42
CA LYS A 73 -18.29 -6.72 3.70
C LYS A 73 -18.06 -5.42 2.97
N ASP A 74 -16.93 -4.80 3.26
CA ASP A 74 -16.28 -3.78 2.44
C ASP A 74 -14.79 -3.73 2.84
N PRO A 75 -13.83 -3.79 1.90
CA PRO A 75 -12.40 -3.80 2.21
C PRO A 75 -11.95 -2.59 3.04
N ARG A 76 -12.60 -1.42 2.93
CA ARG A 76 -12.23 -0.21 3.69
C ARG A 76 -12.61 -0.30 5.15
N MET A 77 -13.47 -1.25 5.53
CA MET A 77 -13.79 -1.50 6.94
C MET A 77 -12.56 -1.86 7.76
N CYS A 78 -11.50 -2.42 7.16
CA CYS A 78 -10.26 -2.67 7.89
C CYS A 78 -9.54 -1.35 8.27
N ILE A 79 -9.54 -0.35 7.38
CA ILE A 79 -8.99 0.98 7.64
C ILE A 79 -9.83 1.68 8.70
N LEU A 80 -11.16 1.65 8.54
CA LEU A 80 -12.12 2.33 9.40
C LEU A 80 -12.61 1.47 10.58
N LEU A 81 -11.88 0.40 10.93
CA LEU A 81 -12.32 -0.54 11.95
C LEU A 81 -12.67 0.15 13.30
N PRO A 82 -11.89 1.13 13.79
CA PRO A 82 -12.24 1.88 14.99
C PRO A 82 -13.61 2.57 14.92
N PHE A 83 -14.03 3.09 13.76
CA PHE A 83 -15.36 3.67 13.58
C PHE A 83 -16.45 2.59 13.68
N TRP A 84 -16.26 1.46 12.99
CA TRP A 84 -17.22 0.37 13.00
C TRP A 84 -17.37 -0.32 14.35
N LEU A 85 -16.29 -0.43 15.13
CA LEU A 85 -16.35 -0.97 16.49
C LEU A 85 -17.24 -0.12 17.41
N GLU A 86 -17.21 1.21 17.29
CA GLU A 86 -18.11 2.08 18.05
C GLU A 86 -19.57 1.94 17.58
N VAL A 87 -19.81 1.75 16.29
CA VAL A 87 -21.14 1.44 15.75
C VAL A 87 -21.68 0.12 16.31
N PHE A 88 -20.87 -0.94 16.28
CA PHE A 88 -21.27 -2.26 16.80
C PHE A 88 -21.50 -2.27 18.30
N LYS A 89 -20.69 -1.49 19.04
CA LYS A 89 -20.85 -1.31 20.48
C LYS A 89 -22.16 -0.60 20.83
N GLU A 90 -22.55 0.43 20.08
CA GLU A 90 -23.85 1.10 20.31
C GLU A 90 -25.05 0.17 20.03
N LEU A 91 -24.89 -0.75 19.07
CA LEU A 91 -25.92 -1.74 18.74
C LEU A 91 -26.02 -2.90 19.74
N ASP A 92 -25.04 -3.02 20.66
CA ASP A 92 -24.86 -4.21 21.51
C ASP A 92 -24.88 -5.52 20.70
N ALA A 93 -24.24 -5.49 19.53
CA ALA A 93 -24.28 -6.59 18.57
C ALA A 93 -23.24 -7.68 18.92
N ASP A 94 -23.64 -8.96 18.79
CA ASP A 94 -22.71 -10.09 18.77
C ASP A 94 -21.98 -10.14 17.42
N ILE A 95 -20.66 -9.92 17.43
CA ILE A 95 -19.84 -9.81 16.22
C ILE A 95 -18.91 -11.01 16.09
N LYS A 96 -18.98 -11.66 14.92
CA LYS A 96 -18.02 -12.66 14.47
C LYS A 96 -17.27 -12.14 13.25
N VAL A 97 -15.95 -12.26 13.25
CA VAL A 97 -15.10 -11.70 12.19
C VAL A 97 -14.53 -12.80 11.30
N VAL A 98 -14.78 -12.70 10.00
CA VAL A 98 -14.14 -13.55 8.98
C VAL A 98 -13.01 -12.76 8.34
N LEU A 99 -11.78 -13.20 8.58
CA LEU A 99 -10.58 -12.61 7.98
C LEU A 99 -10.23 -13.42 6.74
N VAL A 100 -10.10 -12.75 5.59
CA VAL A 100 -9.66 -13.39 4.35
C VAL A 100 -8.25 -12.92 4.04
N LYS A 101 -7.30 -13.85 4.12
CA LYS A 101 -5.89 -13.63 3.77
C LYS A 101 -5.67 -14.16 2.36
N ARG A 102 -4.96 -13.39 1.54
CA ARG A 102 -4.48 -13.83 0.22
C ARG A 102 -3.01 -13.49 0.14
N HIS A 103 -2.25 -14.27 -0.61
CA HIS A 103 -0.83 -14.04 -0.80
C HIS A 103 -0.58 -12.62 -1.35
N ALA A 104 0.31 -11.87 -0.71
CA ALA A 104 0.52 -10.44 -1.00
C ALA A 104 0.88 -10.20 -2.48
N HIS A 105 1.72 -11.05 -3.05
CA HIS A 105 2.07 -10.98 -4.48
C HIS A 105 0.84 -11.12 -5.40
N SER A 106 -0.07 -12.04 -5.09
CA SER A 106 -1.29 -12.26 -5.87
C SER A 106 -2.23 -11.05 -5.79
N ILE A 107 -2.28 -10.38 -4.63
CA ILE A 107 -3.01 -9.13 -4.47
C ILE A 107 -2.34 -8.01 -5.29
N ALA A 108 -1.02 -7.85 -5.18
CA ALA A 108 -0.28 -6.82 -5.90
C ALA A 108 -0.44 -6.93 -7.42
N LYS A 109 -0.35 -8.14 -7.97
CA LYS A 109 -0.57 -8.40 -9.40
C LYS A 109 -2.01 -8.10 -9.84
N SER A 110 -2.99 -8.38 -8.97
CA SER A 110 -4.39 -8.02 -9.21
C SER A 110 -4.60 -6.50 -9.22
N LEU A 111 -3.96 -5.77 -8.30
CA LEU A 111 -4.00 -4.31 -8.24
C LEU A 111 -3.28 -3.65 -9.43
N LEU A 112 -2.17 -4.22 -9.88
CA LEU A 112 -1.48 -3.78 -11.09
C LEU A 112 -2.40 -3.94 -12.32
N THR A 113 -3.06 -5.08 -12.47
CA THR A 113 -3.95 -5.34 -13.62
C THR A 113 -5.16 -4.41 -13.63
N ARG A 114 -5.79 -4.21 -12.46
CA ARG A 114 -7.02 -3.42 -12.32
C ARG A 114 -6.77 -1.91 -12.30
N ASP A 115 -5.83 -1.46 -11.47
CA ASP A 115 -5.62 -0.05 -11.12
C ASP A 115 -4.30 0.53 -11.66
N GLN A 116 -3.41 -0.30 -12.21
CA GLN A 116 -2.07 0.08 -12.67
C GLN A 116 -1.16 0.58 -11.53
N PHE A 117 -1.38 0.08 -10.31
CA PHE A 117 -0.48 0.29 -9.19
C PHE A 117 0.77 -0.57 -9.35
N ASP A 118 1.94 0.03 -9.12
CA ASP A 118 3.17 -0.74 -9.12
C ASP A 118 3.25 -1.67 -7.88
N ASN A 119 4.23 -2.57 -7.90
CA ASN A 119 4.39 -3.53 -6.82
C ASN A 119 4.69 -2.85 -5.47
N GLU A 120 5.41 -1.73 -5.47
CA GLU A 120 5.77 -1.05 -4.23
C GLU A 120 4.54 -0.43 -3.57
N TYR A 121 3.76 0.36 -4.32
CA TYR A 121 2.52 0.97 -3.87
C TYR A 121 1.52 -0.08 -3.39
N ALA A 122 1.32 -1.13 -4.18
CA ALA A 122 0.46 -2.24 -3.82
C ALA A 122 0.93 -2.94 -2.53
N SER A 123 2.24 -3.16 -2.35
CA SER A 123 2.78 -3.79 -1.14
C SER A 123 2.51 -2.93 0.10
N GLN A 124 2.72 -1.62 0.00
CA GLN A 124 2.45 -0.71 1.10
C GLN A 124 0.94 -0.63 1.42
N LEU A 125 0.08 -0.69 0.41
CA LEU A 125 -1.37 -0.75 0.62
C LEU A 125 -1.77 -1.99 1.39
N ILE A 126 -1.33 -3.17 0.94
CA ILE A 126 -1.61 -4.45 1.60
C ILE A 126 -1.14 -4.40 3.06
N TYR A 127 0.10 -3.94 3.26
CA TYR A 127 0.69 -3.83 4.59
C TYR A 127 -0.16 -2.95 5.52
N LEU A 128 -0.55 -1.75 5.09
CA LEU A 128 -1.33 -0.82 5.93
C LEU A 128 -2.73 -1.38 6.25
N HIS A 129 -3.39 -2.04 5.29
CA HIS A 129 -4.70 -2.65 5.53
C HIS A 129 -4.61 -3.77 6.57
N TRP A 130 -3.62 -4.64 6.46
CA TRP A 130 -3.43 -5.75 7.40
C TRP A 130 -2.94 -5.28 8.76
N ALA A 131 -2.04 -4.30 8.80
CA ALA A 131 -1.62 -3.63 10.02
C ALA A 131 -2.80 -2.98 10.74
N ALA A 132 -3.74 -2.35 10.02
CA ALA A 132 -4.94 -1.79 10.63
C ALA A 132 -5.80 -2.86 11.31
N VAL A 133 -6.02 -4.02 10.69
CA VAL A 133 -6.72 -5.14 11.33
C VAL A 133 -5.96 -5.65 12.56
N ALA A 134 -4.68 -5.97 12.41
CA ALA A 134 -3.85 -6.50 13.51
C ALA A 134 -3.82 -5.52 14.71
N ARG A 135 -3.81 -4.22 14.41
CA ARG A 135 -3.76 -3.17 15.44
C ARG A 135 -5.09 -2.90 16.12
N PHE A 136 -6.17 -2.79 15.34
CA PHE A 136 -7.44 -2.25 15.82
C PHE A 136 -8.48 -3.32 16.15
N LEU A 137 -8.35 -4.55 15.65
CA LEU A 137 -9.34 -5.60 15.91
C LEU A 137 -9.13 -6.25 17.29
N PRO A 138 -10.00 -6.01 18.28
CA PRO A 138 -9.80 -6.50 19.64
C PRO A 138 -9.78 -8.03 19.71
N LYS A 139 -8.78 -8.61 20.40
CA LYS A 139 -8.62 -10.07 20.54
C LYS A 139 -9.83 -10.79 21.15
N THR A 140 -10.70 -10.05 21.83
CA THR A 140 -11.96 -10.54 22.41
C THR A 140 -13.01 -10.91 21.38
N TYR A 141 -12.96 -10.36 20.16
CA TYR A 141 -13.90 -10.75 19.11
C TYR A 141 -13.55 -12.12 18.53
N PRO A 142 -14.50 -13.08 18.52
CA PRO A 142 -14.34 -14.35 17.83
C PRO A 142 -14.00 -14.10 16.36
N ARG A 143 -12.98 -14.81 15.86
CA ARG A 143 -12.52 -14.67 14.48
C ARG A 143 -12.07 -15.99 13.88
N ILE A 144 -12.23 -16.11 12.57
CA ILE A 144 -11.69 -17.19 11.76
C ILE A 144 -10.85 -16.60 10.63
N LEU A 145 -9.69 -17.20 10.34
CA LEU A 145 -8.84 -16.84 9.21
C LEU A 145 -9.06 -17.84 8.08
N ILE A 146 -9.38 -17.35 6.90
CA ILE A 146 -9.47 -18.13 5.67
C ILE A 146 -8.35 -17.69 4.74
N ASN A 147 -7.48 -18.63 4.37
CA ASN A 147 -6.50 -18.40 3.31
C ASN A 147 -7.19 -18.62 1.96
N TYR A 148 -7.20 -17.60 1.11
CA TYR A 148 -7.87 -17.63 -0.19
C TYR A 148 -7.34 -18.76 -1.08
N GLU A 149 -6.03 -19.04 -1.01
CA GLU A 149 -5.37 -20.11 -1.76
C GLU A 149 -5.89 -21.52 -1.38
N GLU A 150 -6.43 -21.69 -0.17
CA GLU A 150 -7.02 -22.96 0.27
C GLU A 150 -8.43 -23.15 -0.28
N VAL A 151 -9.14 -22.08 -0.66
CA VAL A 151 -10.50 -22.15 -1.24
C VAL A 151 -10.50 -22.99 -2.51
N ARG A 152 -9.45 -22.86 -3.33
CA ARG A 152 -9.27 -23.70 -4.53
C ARG A 152 -9.11 -25.18 -4.20
N ARG A 153 -8.47 -25.49 -3.07
CA ARG A 153 -8.13 -26.87 -2.69
C ARG A 153 -9.28 -27.57 -1.99
N ASP A 154 -9.97 -26.89 -1.09
CA ASP A 154 -11.05 -27.45 -0.28
C ASP A 154 -12.13 -26.43 0.07
N GLU A 155 -12.85 -25.96 -0.95
CA GLU A 155 -13.98 -25.05 -0.76
C GLU A 155 -15.04 -25.65 0.20
N ASN A 156 -15.30 -26.95 0.11
CA ASN A 156 -16.31 -27.62 0.93
C ASN A 156 -15.93 -27.64 2.42
N GLY A 157 -14.67 -27.94 2.74
CA GLY A 157 -14.16 -27.88 4.11
C GLY A 157 -14.16 -26.47 4.69
N ILE A 158 -13.76 -25.47 3.89
CA ILE A 158 -13.83 -24.05 4.28
C ILE A 158 -15.28 -23.63 4.53
N ARG A 159 -16.20 -23.99 3.63
CA ARG A 159 -17.64 -23.70 3.77
C ARG A 159 -18.20 -24.31 5.05
N LYS A 160 -17.91 -25.58 5.34
CA LYS A 160 -18.32 -26.25 6.60
C LYS A 160 -17.77 -25.53 7.83
N SER A 161 -16.51 -25.12 7.79
CA SER A 161 -15.87 -24.38 8.89
C SER A 161 -16.53 -23.02 9.12
N LEU A 162 -16.83 -22.28 8.04
CA LEU A 162 -17.55 -21.01 8.10
C LEU A 162 -18.98 -21.18 8.62
N MET A 163 -19.71 -22.20 8.15
CA MET A 163 -21.05 -22.53 8.62
C MET A 163 -21.08 -22.81 10.13
N SER A 164 -20.14 -23.63 10.62
CA SER A 164 -19.99 -23.92 12.05
C SER A 164 -19.64 -22.66 12.85
N PHE A 165 -18.65 -21.89 12.40
CA PHE A 165 -18.21 -20.68 13.08
C PHE A 165 -19.33 -19.62 13.15
N LEU A 166 -20.04 -19.38 12.05
CA LEU A 166 -21.12 -18.39 11.96
C LEU A 166 -22.46 -18.92 12.49
N ASP A 167 -22.57 -20.22 12.75
CA ASP A 167 -23.80 -20.92 13.14
C ASP A 167 -24.92 -20.73 12.10
N VAL A 168 -24.61 -21.02 10.83
CA VAL A 168 -25.54 -20.86 9.70
C VAL A 168 -25.52 -22.07 8.78
N GLU A 169 -26.61 -22.26 8.04
CA GLU A 169 -26.69 -23.24 6.96
C GLU A 169 -26.43 -22.59 5.60
N SER A 170 -25.79 -23.33 4.69
CA SER A 170 -25.57 -22.87 3.31
C SER A 170 -26.80 -23.17 2.47
N SER A 171 -27.41 -22.14 1.89
CA SER A 171 -28.44 -22.29 0.84
C SER A 171 -27.85 -22.48 -0.56
N VAL A 172 -26.52 -22.35 -0.70
CA VAL A 172 -25.82 -22.48 -1.97
C VAL A 172 -25.58 -23.97 -2.26
N PRO A 173 -26.08 -24.49 -3.40
CA PRO A 173 -26.09 -25.92 -3.68
C PRO A 173 -24.79 -26.45 -4.34
N SER A 174 -23.88 -25.58 -4.76
CA SER A 174 -22.67 -25.93 -5.51
C SER A 174 -21.45 -25.09 -5.10
N ASN A 175 -20.29 -25.55 -5.54
CA ASN A 175 -19.03 -24.80 -5.40
C ASN A 175 -19.12 -23.46 -6.13
N LEU A 176 -18.67 -22.40 -5.47
CA LEU A 176 -18.63 -21.03 -5.98
C LEU A 176 -17.24 -20.66 -6.53
N PHE A 177 -16.21 -21.46 -6.26
CA PHE A 177 -14.87 -21.18 -6.76
C PHE A 177 -14.82 -21.32 -8.28
N GLU A 178 -14.45 -20.24 -8.96
CA GLU A 178 -14.21 -20.22 -10.39
C GLU A 178 -12.74 -19.97 -10.67
N GLU A 179 -12.05 -20.97 -11.24
CA GLU A 179 -10.62 -20.88 -11.57
C GLU A 179 -10.30 -19.69 -12.48
N LYS A 180 -11.25 -19.30 -13.35
CA LYS A 180 -11.11 -18.15 -14.27
C LYS A 180 -11.06 -16.79 -13.56
N LEU A 181 -11.57 -16.72 -12.33
CA LEU A 181 -11.52 -15.52 -11.49
C LEU A 181 -10.26 -15.49 -10.60
N GLU A 182 -9.50 -16.59 -10.57
CA GLU A 182 -8.16 -16.61 -10.02
C GLU A 182 -7.17 -16.09 -11.07
N HIS A 183 -7.07 -14.76 -11.21
CA HIS A 183 -6.22 -14.15 -12.23
C HIS A 183 -4.73 -14.53 -12.11
N HIS A 184 -4.26 -14.92 -10.91
CA HIS A 184 -2.84 -15.14 -10.63
C HIS A 184 -2.64 -16.27 -9.59
N ALA A 185 -2.30 -17.47 -10.05
CA ALA A 185 -1.79 -18.54 -9.19
C ALA A 185 -0.28 -18.33 -8.98
N THR A 186 0.14 -18.12 -7.73
CA THR A 186 1.56 -17.96 -7.38
C THR A 186 2.25 -19.31 -7.21
N SER A 187 3.46 -19.42 -7.76
CA SER A 187 4.40 -20.48 -7.41
C SER A 187 5.09 -20.15 -6.08
N PHE A 188 5.37 -21.15 -5.25
CA PHE A 188 5.90 -20.98 -3.87
C PHE A 188 7.25 -20.20 -3.77
N ASN A 189 7.94 -19.94 -4.89
CA ASN A 189 9.28 -19.34 -4.89
C ASN A 189 9.32 -17.80 -5.03
N GLU A 190 8.18 -17.12 -5.18
CA GLU A 190 8.11 -15.66 -5.37
C GLU A 190 7.83 -14.88 -4.07
N ALA A 191 7.87 -15.57 -2.92
CA ALA A 191 7.44 -15.06 -1.62
C ALA A 191 8.28 -13.89 -1.04
N SER A 192 9.40 -13.53 -1.64
CA SER A 192 10.36 -12.56 -1.08
C SER A 192 10.36 -11.17 -1.71
N ALA A 193 9.49 -10.86 -2.68
CA ALA A 193 9.67 -9.71 -3.57
C ALA A 193 8.73 -8.50 -3.34
N SER A 194 7.93 -8.46 -2.26
CA SER A 194 6.89 -7.42 -2.09
C SER A 194 7.04 -6.65 -0.77
N GLY A 195 7.36 -5.36 -0.87
CA GLY A 195 7.54 -4.46 0.27
C GLY A 195 8.91 -4.59 0.95
N PHE A 196 9.08 -3.89 2.06
CA PHE A 196 10.32 -3.93 2.84
C PHE A 196 10.49 -5.26 3.59
N THR A 197 11.73 -5.70 3.80
CA THR A 197 12.04 -6.95 4.52
C THR A 197 11.40 -7.02 5.90
N TRP A 198 11.36 -5.90 6.63
CA TRP A 198 10.77 -5.86 7.97
C TRP A 198 9.25 -6.01 7.99
N GLN A 199 8.58 -5.85 6.83
CA GLN A 199 7.14 -6.05 6.71
C GLN A 199 6.78 -7.55 6.63
N GLN A 200 7.74 -8.40 6.24
CA GLN A 200 7.48 -9.82 5.99
C GLN A 200 7.02 -10.56 7.24
N ASP A 201 7.64 -10.31 8.39
CA ASP A 201 7.26 -10.94 9.66
C ASP A 201 5.79 -10.63 10.00
N MET A 202 5.37 -9.37 9.82
CA MET A 202 3.98 -8.96 10.05
C MET A 202 3.01 -9.67 9.10
N LEU A 203 3.35 -9.74 7.81
CA LEU A 203 2.52 -10.39 6.79
C LEU A 203 2.41 -11.90 7.05
N MET A 204 3.49 -12.55 7.50
CA MET A 204 3.50 -13.96 7.86
C MET A 204 2.62 -14.23 9.08
N ASP A 205 2.81 -13.48 10.15
CA ASP A 205 2.13 -13.69 11.44
C ASP A 205 0.71 -13.10 11.50
N PHE A 206 0.26 -12.43 10.45
CA PHE A 206 -1.10 -11.91 10.34
C PHE A 206 -2.16 -13.01 10.60
N PRO A 207 -3.18 -12.77 11.45
CA PRO A 207 -3.58 -11.49 12.05
C PRO A 207 -3.03 -11.22 13.46
N ASN A 208 -2.17 -12.10 13.98
CA ASN A 208 -1.66 -12.02 15.36
C ASN A 208 -0.34 -11.25 15.49
N ALA A 209 0.19 -10.78 14.37
CA ALA A 209 1.42 -10.00 14.29
C ALA A 209 1.40 -8.74 15.16
N ASN A 210 2.59 -8.35 15.63
CA ASN A 210 2.80 -7.02 16.18
C ASN A 210 2.99 -6.01 15.04
N VAL A 211 2.43 -4.81 15.22
CA VAL A 211 2.54 -3.72 14.24
C VAL A 211 3.59 -2.73 14.72
N ASP A 212 4.63 -2.49 13.91
CA ASP A 212 5.64 -1.47 14.19
C ASP A 212 5.14 -0.09 13.74
N GLU A 213 4.31 0.54 14.58
CA GLU A 213 3.76 1.88 14.32
C GLU A 213 4.85 2.95 14.18
N TYR A 214 5.99 2.77 14.84
CA TYR A 214 7.09 3.73 14.74
C TYR A 214 7.67 3.72 13.34
N ARG A 215 7.94 2.54 12.76
CA ARG A 215 8.38 2.42 11.37
C ARG A 215 7.34 2.92 10.37
N ILE A 216 6.06 2.60 10.58
CA ILE A 216 4.97 3.14 9.74
C ILE A 216 5.00 4.67 9.73
N LYS A 217 5.12 5.30 10.92
CA LYS A 217 5.19 6.76 11.03
C LYS A 217 6.46 7.34 10.40
N SER A 218 7.60 6.65 10.50
CA SER A 218 8.83 7.11 9.84
C SER A 218 8.74 7.10 8.30
N LEU A 219 7.78 6.37 7.73
CA LEU A 219 7.53 6.32 6.29
C LEU A 219 6.53 7.39 5.82
N ALA A 220 6.12 8.34 6.67
CA ALA A 220 5.11 9.35 6.31
C ALA A 220 5.46 10.11 5.01
N THR A 221 6.71 10.56 4.84
CA THR A 221 7.16 11.24 3.61
C THR A 221 7.14 10.31 2.40
N PHE A 222 7.56 9.05 2.57
CA PHE A 222 7.53 8.04 1.51
C PHE A 222 6.10 7.73 1.06
N TYR A 223 5.17 7.60 2.01
CA TYR A 223 3.76 7.39 1.72
C TYR A 223 3.11 8.63 1.09
N TYR A 224 3.50 9.83 1.49
CA TYR A 224 3.06 11.06 0.84
C TYR A 224 3.51 11.10 -0.63
N ALA A 225 4.79 10.85 -0.89
CA ALA A 225 5.35 10.78 -2.24
C ALA A 225 4.60 9.79 -3.14
N LEU A 226 4.38 8.57 -2.62
CA LEU A 226 3.63 7.54 -3.31
C LEU A 226 2.16 7.94 -3.56
N ASN A 227 1.48 8.52 -2.56
CA ASN A 227 0.13 9.04 -2.75
C ASN A 227 0.08 10.17 -3.78
N ALA A 228 1.09 11.04 -3.84
CA ALA A 228 1.18 12.08 -4.87
C ALA A 228 1.34 11.46 -6.26
N ALA A 229 2.20 10.44 -6.41
CA ALA A 229 2.43 9.77 -7.68
C ALA A 229 1.18 9.04 -8.23
N TYR A 230 0.38 8.41 -7.34
CA TYR A 230 -0.74 7.53 -7.73
C TYR A 230 -2.14 8.12 -7.51
N GLY A 231 -2.29 9.14 -6.66
CA GLY A 231 -3.58 9.59 -6.13
C GLY A 231 -4.51 10.34 -7.10
N ARG A 232 -4.02 10.86 -8.24
CA ARG A 232 -4.86 11.39 -9.33
C ARG A 232 -4.14 11.21 -10.65
N ARG A 233 -4.82 10.73 -11.71
CA ARG A 233 -4.28 10.70 -13.08
C ARG A 233 -3.68 12.05 -13.53
N ASN A 234 -4.12 13.18 -12.95
CA ASN A 234 -3.55 14.52 -13.16
C ASN A 234 -2.25 14.80 -12.38
N HIS A 235 -2.02 14.15 -11.24
CA HIS A 235 -0.76 14.27 -10.50
C HIS A 235 0.38 13.47 -11.15
N ARG A 236 0.10 12.39 -11.87
CA ARG A 236 1.15 11.76 -12.69
C ARG A 236 1.71 12.75 -13.71
N GLN A 237 0.84 13.56 -14.34
CA GLN A 237 1.29 14.66 -15.21
C GLN A 237 2.01 15.76 -14.43
N HIS A 238 1.54 16.13 -13.23
CA HIS A 238 2.21 17.13 -12.40
C HIS A 238 3.58 16.67 -11.91
N VAL A 239 3.71 15.47 -11.35
CA VAL A 239 4.98 14.85 -10.94
C VAL A 239 5.89 14.63 -12.15
N ILE A 240 5.37 14.17 -13.30
CA ILE A 240 6.17 14.13 -14.54
C ILE A 240 6.61 15.54 -14.95
N ASN A 241 5.76 16.55 -14.80
CA ASN A 241 6.10 17.94 -15.11
C ASN A 241 7.12 18.49 -14.10
N GLU A 242 7.02 18.21 -12.80
CA GLU A 242 7.99 18.61 -11.79
C GLU A 242 9.33 17.89 -11.99
N ILE A 243 9.31 16.60 -12.30
CA ILE A 243 10.52 15.85 -12.66
C ILE A 243 11.13 16.39 -13.96
N LYS A 244 10.32 16.78 -14.95
CA LYS A 244 10.78 17.44 -16.18
C LYS A 244 11.36 18.82 -15.89
N ASN A 245 10.67 19.65 -15.10
CA ASN A 245 11.12 20.98 -14.71
C ASN A 245 12.42 20.91 -13.90
N PHE A 246 12.48 19.97 -12.95
CA PHE A 246 13.69 19.64 -12.22
C PHE A 246 14.79 19.24 -13.19
N ALA A 247 14.56 18.26 -14.07
CA ALA A 247 15.56 17.81 -15.03
C ALA A 247 16.00 18.91 -16.01
N ASP A 248 15.09 19.78 -16.43
CA ASP A 248 15.35 20.93 -17.32
C ASP A 248 16.38 21.88 -16.71
N ASN A 249 16.40 22.06 -15.38
CA ASN A 249 17.42 22.86 -14.68
C ASN A 249 18.84 22.28 -14.77
N TYR A 250 18.97 21.02 -15.19
CA TYR A 250 20.23 20.28 -15.27
C TYR A 250 20.56 19.75 -16.67
N LYS A 251 19.69 19.93 -17.67
CA LYS A 251 19.92 19.40 -19.04
C LYS A 251 21.21 19.89 -19.70
N THR A 252 21.67 21.09 -19.36
CA THR A 252 22.91 21.67 -19.89
C THR A 252 24.13 21.46 -19.00
N LYS A 253 23.98 20.66 -17.93
CA LYS A 253 25.01 20.43 -16.91
C LYS A 253 25.54 19.00 -17.00
N LYS A 254 26.78 18.80 -16.55
CA LYS A 254 27.38 17.49 -16.30
C LYS A 254 26.93 17.00 -14.93
N VAL A 255 26.03 16.02 -14.90
CA VAL A 255 25.41 15.50 -13.68
C VAL A 255 26.06 14.20 -13.24
N ILE A 256 26.46 14.12 -11.99
CA ILE A 256 26.70 12.83 -11.33
C ILE A 256 25.41 12.41 -10.63
N LEU A 257 24.91 11.22 -10.94
CA LEU A 257 23.74 10.64 -10.29
C LEU A 257 24.19 9.72 -9.15
N TYR A 258 23.76 9.99 -7.92
CA TYR A 258 24.12 9.19 -6.75
C TYR A 258 22.94 8.37 -6.21
N GLY A 259 23.14 7.05 -6.10
CA GLY A 259 22.25 6.08 -5.50
C GLY A 259 21.40 5.30 -6.51
N ALA A 260 21.46 3.97 -6.47
CA ALA A 260 20.75 3.04 -7.35
C ALA A 260 19.35 2.69 -6.82
N SER A 261 18.50 3.72 -6.69
CA SER A 261 17.13 3.62 -6.15
C SER A 261 16.06 3.64 -7.24
N GLU A 262 14.80 3.33 -6.87
CA GLU A 262 13.67 3.52 -7.79
C GLU A 262 13.49 4.98 -8.25
N LEU A 263 13.81 5.97 -7.39
CA LEU A 263 13.81 7.38 -7.79
C LEU A 263 14.90 7.66 -8.87
N ALA A 264 16.04 6.98 -8.78
CA ALA A 264 17.08 7.06 -9.80
C ALA A 264 16.58 6.54 -11.16
N SER A 265 15.77 5.47 -11.18
CA SER A 265 15.17 4.94 -12.41
C SER A 265 14.36 6.00 -13.16
N ILE A 266 13.63 6.84 -12.43
CA ILE A 266 12.79 7.89 -13.01
C ILE A 266 13.65 9.04 -13.55
N LEU A 267 14.69 9.43 -12.80
CA LEU A 267 15.61 10.50 -13.18
C LEU A 267 16.48 10.12 -14.40
N ILE A 268 16.93 8.86 -14.50
CA ILE A 268 17.75 8.37 -15.62
C ILE A 268 17.06 8.62 -16.96
N GLY A 269 15.74 8.42 -17.04
CA GLY A 269 14.97 8.65 -18.26
C GLY A 269 14.90 10.12 -18.69
N GLN A 270 15.04 11.07 -17.76
CA GLN A 270 14.92 12.52 -18.04
C GLN A 270 16.27 13.23 -18.12
N LEU A 271 17.28 12.74 -17.39
CA LEU A 271 18.63 13.29 -17.31
C LEU A 271 19.65 12.50 -18.15
N SER A 272 19.22 11.51 -18.93
CA SER A 272 20.07 10.57 -19.71
C SER A 272 21.34 11.21 -20.26
N ASP A 273 21.19 12.31 -20.99
CA ASP A 273 22.27 12.95 -21.74
C ASP A 273 23.14 13.87 -20.86
N ALA A 274 22.63 14.28 -19.70
CA ALA A 274 23.34 15.07 -18.71
C ALA A 274 24.15 14.20 -17.74
N ILE A 275 23.75 12.93 -17.53
CA ILE A 275 24.43 12.03 -16.58
C ILE A 275 25.78 11.57 -17.15
N VAL A 276 26.87 12.09 -16.57
CA VAL A 276 28.25 11.72 -16.94
C VAL A 276 28.77 10.52 -16.14
N LEU A 277 28.26 10.31 -14.93
CA LEU A 277 28.61 9.17 -14.08
C LEU A 277 27.44 8.85 -13.13
N ALA A 278 27.18 7.56 -12.93
CA ALA A 278 26.28 7.08 -11.89
C ALA A 278 27.09 6.36 -10.80
N VAL A 279 26.85 6.68 -9.54
CA VAL A 279 27.63 6.17 -8.40
C VAL A 279 26.71 5.66 -7.31
N ASP A 280 27.12 4.60 -6.62
CA ASP A 280 26.40 4.07 -5.48
C ASP A 280 27.39 3.62 -4.41
N HIS A 281 27.04 3.83 -3.13
CA HIS A 281 27.89 3.45 -2.00
C HIS A 281 28.24 1.95 -1.98
N ALA A 282 27.34 1.09 -2.44
CA ALA A 282 27.55 -0.36 -2.45
C ALA A 282 28.40 -0.84 -3.64
N ALA A 283 28.79 0.04 -4.57
CA ALA A 283 29.67 -0.30 -5.68
C ALA A 283 31.16 -0.16 -5.30
N SER A 284 32.00 -1.04 -5.84
CA SER A 284 33.46 -1.07 -5.69
C SER A 284 34.16 -1.17 -7.06
N GLU A 285 35.50 -1.15 -7.09
CA GLU A 285 36.27 -1.32 -8.34
C GLU A 285 35.97 -2.68 -9.00
N ASP A 286 35.89 -3.73 -8.18
CA ASP A 286 35.64 -5.11 -8.62
C ASP A 286 34.15 -5.44 -8.80
N HIS A 287 33.25 -4.62 -8.23
CA HIS A 287 31.82 -4.88 -8.23
C HIS A 287 31.00 -3.65 -8.60
N ARG A 288 30.44 -3.68 -9.82
CA ARG A 288 29.53 -2.64 -10.32
C ARG A 288 28.09 -3.08 -10.16
N ILE A 289 27.21 -2.15 -9.82
CA ILE A 289 25.77 -2.42 -9.71
C ILE A 289 25.11 -2.10 -11.04
N ALA A 290 24.56 -3.11 -11.71
CA ALA A 290 23.78 -2.93 -12.93
C ALA A 290 22.29 -2.84 -12.58
N ARG A 291 21.70 -1.65 -12.67
CA ARG A 291 20.27 -1.44 -12.38
C ARG A 291 19.69 -0.34 -13.28
N PHE A 292 18.43 -0.50 -13.69
CA PHE A 292 17.71 0.49 -14.50
C PHE A 292 18.41 0.90 -15.81
N GLY A 293 19.14 -0.03 -16.43
CA GLY A 293 19.88 0.23 -17.67
C GLY A 293 21.14 1.10 -17.50
N LYS A 294 21.60 1.33 -16.26
CA LYS A 294 22.87 2.01 -15.96
C LYS A 294 23.76 1.11 -15.08
N HIS A 295 25.06 1.36 -15.16
CA HIS A 295 26.04 0.85 -14.21
C HIS A 295 26.36 1.93 -13.19
N PHE A 296 26.24 1.59 -11.91
CA PHE A 296 26.66 2.43 -10.80
C PHE A 296 28.04 1.99 -10.34
N TYR A 297 28.92 2.97 -10.18
CA TYR A 297 30.33 2.79 -9.89
C TYR A 297 30.69 3.27 -8.49
N ALA A 298 31.90 2.95 -8.06
CA ALA A 298 32.41 3.32 -6.74
C ALA A 298 32.51 4.85 -6.57
N PRO A 299 32.21 5.39 -5.37
CA PRO A 299 32.19 6.84 -5.12
C PRO A 299 33.52 7.57 -5.34
N HIS A 300 34.67 6.90 -5.28
CA HIS A 300 35.97 7.57 -5.48
C HIS A 300 36.10 8.20 -6.88
N LEU A 301 35.44 7.63 -7.90
CA LEU A 301 35.45 8.13 -9.27
C LEU A 301 34.81 9.51 -9.43
N ILE A 302 34.06 9.99 -8.42
CA ILE A 302 33.53 11.36 -8.40
C ILE A 302 34.67 12.38 -8.52
N LYS A 303 35.82 12.13 -7.90
CA LYS A 303 36.99 13.03 -7.92
C LYS A 303 37.62 13.18 -9.30
N GLU A 304 37.51 12.14 -10.11
CA GLU A 304 38.14 12.02 -11.41
C GLU A 304 37.21 12.43 -12.56
N THR A 305 35.93 12.60 -12.26
CA THR A 305 34.90 12.92 -13.25
C THR A 305 34.59 14.40 -13.20
N GLU A 306 34.74 15.09 -14.33
CA GLU A 306 34.33 16.48 -14.46
C GLU A 306 32.80 16.59 -14.38
N HIS A 307 32.28 17.35 -13.42
CA HIS A 307 30.86 17.51 -13.18
C HIS A 307 30.51 18.89 -12.61
N ASP A 308 29.27 19.32 -12.82
CA ASP A 308 28.73 20.59 -12.32
C ASP A 308 27.87 20.40 -11.06
N VAL A 309 27.34 19.20 -10.84
CA VAL A 309 26.42 18.91 -9.73
C VAL A 309 26.36 17.41 -9.43
N ILE A 310 26.15 17.06 -8.16
CA ILE A 310 25.68 15.74 -7.76
C ILE A 310 24.18 15.79 -7.50
N VAL A 311 23.41 14.97 -8.21
CA VAL A 311 21.99 14.74 -7.94
C VAL A 311 21.85 13.44 -7.15
N VAL A 312 21.40 13.55 -5.90
CA VAL A 312 21.18 12.42 -4.99
C VAL A 312 19.77 11.90 -5.17
N ALA A 313 19.66 10.62 -5.54
CA ALA A 313 18.41 9.94 -5.83
C ALA A 313 17.98 8.96 -4.72
N VAL A 314 18.64 8.94 -3.57
CA VAL A 314 18.26 8.14 -2.40
C VAL A 314 17.67 9.04 -1.32
N THR A 315 16.67 8.55 -0.60
CA THR A 315 15.88 9.34 0.36
C THR A 315 16.29 9.10 1.80
N GLY A 316 16.09 10.09 2.67
CA GLY A 316 16.13 9.91 4.13
C GLY A 316 17.52 9.71 4.73
N ARG A 317 18.58 10.07 3.99
CA ARG A 317 19.99 10.02 4.45
C ARG A 317 20.74 11.33 4.18
N LYS A 318 20.01 12.45 4.12
CA LYS A 318 20.55 13.73 3.69
C LYS A 318 21.81 14.14 4.46
N ASP A 319 21.74 14.18 5.79
CA ASP A 319 22.85 14.65 6.63
C ASP A 319 24.10 13.77 6.50
N GLU A 320 23.91 12.45 6.43
CA GLU A 320 24.98 11.47 6.21
C GLU A 320 25.64 11.67 4.84
N LEU A 321 24.82 11.82 3.80
CA LEU A 321 25.30 11.90 2.41
C LEU A 321 25.95 13.24 2.09
N ILE A 322 25.50 14.35 2.68
CA ILE A 322 26.18 15.64 2.52
C ILE A 322 27.62 15.52 2.98
N HIS A 323 27.85 15.00 4.19
CA HIS A 323 29.19 14.86 4.74
C HIS A 323 30.04 13.91 3.89
N PHE A 324 29.49 12.76 3.53
CA PHE A 324 30.17 11.75 2.72
C PHE A 324 30.56 12.29 1.33
N LEU A 325 29.63 12.89 0.60
CA LEU A 325 29.85 13.37 -0.78
C LEU A 325 30.75 14.61 -0.85
N SER A 326 30.69 15.46 0.17
CA SER A 326 31.60 16.62 0.29
C SER A 326 33.07 16.19 0.43
N GLY A 327 33.34 14.94 0.81
CA GLY A 327 34.69 14.36 0.79
C GLY A 327 35.24 14.07 -0.62
N TYR A 328 34.38 14.09 -1.64
CA TYR A 328 34.74 13.78 -3.03
C TYR A 328 34.64 14.98 -3.98
N THR A 329 33.83 15.99 -3.65
CA THR A 329 33.66 17.17 -4.52
C THR A 329 33.32 18.40 -3.69
N SER A 330 33.66 19.58 -4.23
CA SER A 330 33.17 20.88 -3.76
C SER A 330 31.95 21.37 -4.56
N GLN A 331 31.52 20.64 -5.59
CA GLN A 331 30.38 21.00 -6.42
C GLN A 331 29.05 20.86 -5.64
N PRO A 332 28.00 21.59 -6.05
CA PRO A 332 26.70 21.51 -5.41
C PRO A 332 26.15 20.08 -5.33
N ILE A 333 25.55 19.75 -4.18
CA ILE A 333 24.82 18.50 -3.96
C ILE A 333 23.33 18.84 -3.87
N THR A 334 22.55 18.33 -4.80
CA THR A 334 21.10 18.49 -4.83
C THR A 334 20.42 17.17 -4.47
N PHE A 335 19.52 17.22 -3.51
CA PHE A 335 18.70 16.09 -3.12
C PHE A 335 17.41 16.12 -3.95
N ALA A 336 17.23 15.13 -4.82
CA ALA A 336 16.05 15.06 -5.67
C ALA A 336 14.76 14.96 -4.82
N GLU A 337 14.85 14.36 -3.63
CA GLU A 337 13.74 14.29 -2.68
C GLU A 337 13.23 15.65 -2.21
N GLU A 338 14.07 16.69 -2.17
CA GLU A 338 13.65 18.03 -1.71
C GLU A 338 13.02 18.88 -2.81
N CYS A 339 13.20 18.45 -4.06
CA CYS A 339 12.68 19.16 -5.23
C CYS A 339 11.43 18.50 -5.79
N LEU A 340 11.20 17.22 -5.47
CA LEU A 340 10.12 16.40 -6.01
C LEU A 340 9.03 16.07 -4.98
N PHE A 341 9.29 16.35 -3.70
CA PHE A 341 8.39 16.20 -2.57
C PHE A 341 8.34 17.50 -1.77
#